data_AF-A0A3P1CPK9-F1
#
_entry.id   AF-A0A3P1CPK9-F1
#
_cell.length_a   1.000
_cell.length_b   1.000
_cell.length_c   1.000
_cell.angle_alpha   90.00
_cell.angle_beta   90.00
_cell.angle_gamma   90.00
#
_symmetry.space_group_name_H-M   'P 1'
#
loop_
_entity.id
_entity.type
_entity.pdbx_description
1 polymer ?
#
loop_
_entity_poly.entity_id
_entity_poly.type
_entity_poly.pdbx_seq_one_letter_code
_entity_poly.pdbx_strand_id
1 'polypeptide(L)'
;MNPIDRVKAQLVIVTGLVVFYVIFKSVYGLYAAAAVGLLSIFIPAAGNGIAWLWFKLAEILGIINRKIILTVLFWVVLVPIAYLYRLTAKNPLSIKRTRDASLYHERNHTYTKEDLEHTW
;
A
#
# COMPACT_ATOMS: atom_id res chain seq x y z
N MET A 1 12.86 14.18 -11.11
CA MET A 1 12.13 15.20 -10.33
C MET A 1 12.26 16.54 -11.01
N ASN A 2 11.12 17.19 -11.30
CA ASN A 2 11.08 18.49 -11.96
C ASN A 2 11.72 19.57 -11.05
N PRO A 3 12.49 20.53 -11.58
CA PRO A 3 12.99 21.67 -10.79
C PRO A 3 11.93 22.36 -9.93
N ILE A 4 10.70 22.50 -10.44
CA ILE A 4 9.57 23.10 -9.71
C ILE A 4 9.24 22.31 -8.44
N ASP A 5 9.27 20.98 -8.50
CA ASP A 5 8.95 20.12 -7.36
C ASP A 5 10.01 20.25 -6.24
N ARG A 6 11.26 20.50 -6.62
CA ARG A 6 12.37 20.71 -5.66
C ARG A 6 12.19 22.01 -4.90
N VAL A 7 11.88 23.09 -5.61
CA VAL A 7 11.63 24.41 -4.99
C VAL A 7 10.40 24.35 -4.08
N LYS A 8 9.33 23.69 -4.53
CA LYS A 8 8.14 23.45 -3.68
C LYS A 8 8.50 22.66 -2.43
N ALA A 9 9.28 21.59 -2.54
CA ALA A 9 9.70 20.81 -1.37
C ALA A 9 10.55 21.64 -0.40
N GLN A 10 11.51 22.43 -0.89
CA GLN A 10 12.30 23.34 -0.05
C GLN A 10 11.39 24.33 0.69
N LEU A 11 10.43 24.93 0.00
CA LEU A 11 9.47 25.84 0.61
C LEU A 11 8.60 25.14 1.66
N VAL A 12 8.10 23.93 1.36
CA VAL A 12 7.31 23.12 2.30
C VAL A 12 8.12 22.78 3.55
N ILE A 13 9.41 22.42 3.40
CA ILE A 13 10.30 22.12 4.53
C ILE A 13 10.49 23.35 5.41
N VAL A 14 10.83 24.51 4.82
CA VAL A 14 11.00 25.76 5.56
C VAL A 14 9.69 26.16 6.26
N THR A 15 8.57 26.07 5.56
CA THR A 15 7.24 26.39 6.11
C THR A 15 6.88 25.45 7.26
N GLY A 16 7.13 24.14 7.13
CA GLY A 16 6.91 23.16 8.19
C GLY A 16 7.74 23.45 9.44
N LEU A 17 9.00 23.84 9.29
CA LEU A 17 9.87 24.23 10.41
C LEU A 17 9.39 25.53 11.10
N VAL A 18 8.87 26.49 10.34
CA VAL A 18 8.23 27.69 10.91
C VAL A 18 6.96 27.35 11.67
N VAL A 19 6.09 26.49 11.11
CA VAL A 19 4.89 26.01 11.81
C VAL A 19 5.27 25.27 13.09
N PHE A 20 6.33 24.47 13.06
CA PHE A 20 6.88 23.80 14.24
C PHE A 20 7.30 24.81 15.32
N TYR A 21 7.95 25.91 14.94
CA TYR A 21 8.22 27.01 15.88
C TYR A 21 6.94 27.59 16.48
N VAL A 22 5.88 27.82 15.68
CA VAL A 22 4.63 28.41 16.19
C VAL A 22 3.94 27.51 17.22
N ILE A 23 3.94 26.19 16.99
CA ILE A 23 3.27 25.22 17.89
C ILE A 23 4.09 24.99 19.16
N PHE A 24 5.39 24.72 19.03
CA PHE A 24 6.24 24.32 20.15
C PHE A 24 6.93 25.52 20.84
N LYS A 25 6.82 26.73 20.27
CA LYS A 25 7.53 27.96 20.68
C LYS A 25 9.05 27.78 20.87
N SER A 26 9.61 26.77 20.22
CA SER A 26 11.01 26.38 20.35
C SER A 26 11.85 27.09 19.29
N VAL A 27 12.75 27.97 19.75
CA VAL A 27 13.60 28.82 18.88
C VAL A 27 14.47 27.98 17.93
N TYR A 28 14.79 26.74 18.29
CA TYR A 28 15.54 25.80 17.45
C TYR A 28 14.88 25.57 16.08
N GLY A 29 13.53 25.53 16.02
CA GLY A 29 12.80 25.37 14.75
C GLY A 29 13.00 26.55 13.80
N LEU A 30 13.10 27.77 14.35
CA LEU A 30 13.33 28.98 13.58
C LEU A 30 14.76 29.05 13.04
N TYR A 31 15.76 28.72 13.85
CA TYR A 31 17.16 28.64 13.39
C TYR A 31 17.34 27.58 12.29
N ALA A 32 16.70 26.41 12.44
CA ALA A 32 16.72 25.38 11.41
C ALA A 32 16.05 25.85 10.11
N ALA A 33 14.90 26.52 10.19
CA ALA A 33 14.21 27.06 9.02
C ALA A 33 15.07 28.09 8.26
N ALA A 34 15.70 29.01 9.01
CA ALA A 34 16.59 30.02 8.44
C ALA A 34 17.82 29.37 7.79
N ALA A 35 18.47 28.42 8.46
CA ALA A 35 19.62 27.71 7.91
C ALA A 35 19.28 26.95 6.63
N VAL A 36 18.20 26.17 6.63
CA VAL A 36 17.76 25.41 5.45
C VAL A 36 17.36 26.32 4.30
N GLY A 37 16.65 27.42 4.58
CA GLY A 37 16.26 28.40 3.57
C GLY A 37 17.47 29.10 2.94
N LEU A 38 18.39 29.61 3.76
CA LEU A 38 19.62 30.26 3.30
C LEU A 38 20.49 29.30 2.50
N LEU A 39 20.74 28.08 3.01
CA LEU A 39 21.52 27.07 2.29
C LEU A 39 20.90 26.71 0.94
N SER A 40 19.57 26.66 0.86
CA SER A 40 18.88 26.34 -0.40
C SER A 40 19.00 27.45 -1.45
N ILE A 41 19.06 28.72 -1.02
CA ILE A 41 19.18 29.88 -1.91
C ILE A 41 20.64 30.08 -2.36
N PHE A 42 21.59 30.06 -1.42
CA PHE A 42 22.99 30.37 -1.71
C PHE A 42 23.73 29.20 -2.36
N ILE A 43 23.33 27.95 -2.08
CA ILE A 43 24.01 26.75 -2.54
C ILE A 43 22.99 25.81 -3.20
N PRO A 44 22.75 25.94 -4.51
CA PRO A 44 21.78 25.10 -5.23
C PRO A 44 22.02 23.60 -5.07
N ALA A 45 23.28 23.17 -4.97
CA ALA A 45 23.64 21.77 -4.73
C ALA A 45 23.12 21.27 -3.37
N ALA A 46 23.26 22.07 -2.30
CA ALA A 46 22.77 21.73 -0.97
C ALA A 46 21.24 21.68 -0.94
N GLY A 47 20.57 22.70 -1.51
CA GLY A 47 19.12 22.70 -1.62
C GLY A 47 18.57 21.50 -2.40
N ASN A 48 19.25 21.12 -3.49
CA ASN A 48 18.88 19.94 -4.28
C ASN A 48 19.09 18.63 -3.47
N GLY A 49 20.17 18.54 -2.69
CA GLY A 49 20.43 17.40 -1.81
C GLY A 49 19.38 17.25 -0.72
N ILE A 50 18.96 18.36 -0.09
CA ILE A 50 17.89 18.38 0.92
C ILE A 50 16.56 17.91 0.32
N ALA A 51 16.18 18.47 -0.84
CA ALA A 51 14.97 18.04 -1.53
C ALA A 51 15.04 16.56 -1.91
N TRP A 52 16.16 16.09 -2.44
CA TRP A 52 16.33 14.67 -2.78
C TRP A 52 16.17 13.77 -1.55
N LEU A 53 16.77 14.12 -0.41
CA LEU A 53 16.63 13.37 0.84
C LEU A 53 15.17 13.34 1.29
N TRP A 54 14.48 14.48 1.26
CA TRP A 54 13.06 14.58 1.63
C TRP A 54 12.18 13.64 0.79
N PHE A 55 12.37 13.63 -0.53
CA PHE A 55 11.61 12.73 -1.40
C PHE A 55 12.01 11.27 -1.22
N LYS A 56 13.27 10.97 -0.88
CA LYS A 56 13.68 9.60 -0.56
C LYS A 56 12.98 9.07 0.69
N LEU A 57 12.84 9.92 1.71
CA LEU A 57 12.05 9.61 2.90
C LEU A 57 10.57 9.37 2.54
N ALA A 58 9.99 10.24 1.70
CA ALA A 58 8.61 10.09 1.23
C ALA A 58 8.38 8.79 0.45
N GLU A 59 9.35 8.37 -0.38
CA GLU A 59 9.30 7.10 -1.12
C GLU A 59 9.28 5.90 -0.17
N ILE A 60 10.15 5.89 0.84
CA ILE A 60 10.21 4.83 1.86
C ILE A 60 8.89 4.77 2.63
N LEU A 61 8.38 5.93 3.08
CA LEU A 61 7.08 6.03 3.73
C LEU A 61 5.95 5.53 2.83
N GLY A 62 5.99 5.82 1.53
CA GLY A 62 5.02 5.33 0.55
C GLY A 62 5.02 3.80 0.42
N ILE A 63 6.20 3.16 0.45
CA ILE A 63 6.31 1.69 0.43
C ILE A 63 5.70 1.08 1.69
N ILE A 64 6.00 1.65 2.86
CA ILE A 64 5.46 1.20 4.14
C ILE A 64 3.93 1.38 4.15
N ASN A 65 3.45 2.55 3.75
CA ASN A 65 2.03 2.86 3.73
C ASN A 65 1.24 1.91 2.82
N ARG A 66 1.76 1.57 1.64
CA ARG A 66 1.12 0.57 0.76
C ARG A 66 0.93 -0.77 1.47
N LYS A 67 1.93 -1.25 2.20
CA LYS A 67 1.82 -2.50 2.97
C LYS A 67 0.77 -2.37 4.07
N ILE A 68 0.81 -1.27 4.84
CA ILE A 68 -0.15 -1.02 5.92
C ILE A 68 -1.57 -1.01 5.38
N ILE A 69 -1.86 -0.26 4.32
CA ILE A 69 -3.20 -0.16 3.73
C ILE A 69 -3.70 -1.54 3.30
N LEU A 70 -2.87 -2.33 2.59
CA LEU A 70 -3.25 -3.67 2.16
C LEU A 70 -3.49 -4.63 3.34
N THR A 71 -2.63 -4.59 4.37
CA THR A 71 -2.80 -5.42 5.57
C THR A 71 -4.07 -5.04 6.32
N VAL A 72 -4.33 -3.74 6.50
CA VAL A 72 -5.55 -3.25 7.15
C VAL A 72 -6.79 -3.65 6.34
N LEU A 73 -6.77 -3.46 5.02
CA LEU A 73 -7.88 -3.86 4.15
C LEU A 73 -8.14 -5.37 4.23
N PHE A 74 -7.08 -6.19 4.21
CA PHE A 74 -7.22 -7.64 4.36
C PHE A 74 -7.89 -8.00 5.69
N TRP A 75 -7.42 -7.45 6.81
CA TRP A 75 -7.96 -7.79 8.13
C TRP A 75 -9.36 -7.22 8.41
N VAL A 76 -9.64 -6.00 7.94
CA VAL A 76 -10.91 -5.32 8.22
C VAL A 76 -12.01 -5.73 7.24
N VAL A 77 -11.67 -6.11 6.01
CA VAL A 77 -12.66 -6.43 4.97
C VAL A 77 -12.61 -7.91 4.59
N LEU A 78 -11.47 -8.41 4.13
CA LEU A 78 -11.40 -9.77 3.57
C LEU A 78 -11.56 -10.86 4.64
N VAL A 79 -10.91 -10.71 5.80
CA VAL A 79 -10.99 -11.68 6.90
C VAL A 79 -12.43 -11.87 7.42
N PRO A 80 -13.20 -10.82 7.76
CA PRO A 80 -14.58 -11.03 8.21
C PRO A 80 -15.47 -11.62 7.12
N ILE A 81 -15.31 -11.20 5.85
CA ILE A 81 -16.04 -11.80 4.73
C ILE A 81 -15.71 -13.30 4.62
N ALA A 82 -14.43 -13.67 4.69
CA ALA A 82 -14.00 -15.07 4.63
C ALA A 82 -14.55 -15.89 5.82
N TYR A 83 -14.61 -15.30 7.02
CA TYR A 83 -15.17 -15.97 8.18
C TYR A 83 -16.69 -16.18 8.04
N LEU A 84 -17.42 -15.15 7.61
CA LEU A 84 -18.85 -15.26 7.31
C LEU A 84 -19.12 -16.32 6.24
N TYR A 85 -18.34 -16.32 5.16
CA TYR A 85 -18.42 -17.33 4.11
C TYR A 85 -18.13 -18.74 4.66
N ARG A 86 -17.15 -18.90 5.54
CA ARG A 86 -16.84 -20.19 6.16
C ARG A 86 -17.94 -20.70 7.09
N LEU A 87 -18.73 -19.81 7.69
CA LEU A 87 -19.89 -20.19 8.50
C LEU A 87 -21.10 -20.63 7.65
N THR A 88 -21.30 -20.02 6.47
CA THR A 88 -22.47 -20.28 5.61
C THR A 88 -22.23 -21.32 4.52
N ALA A 89 -21.01 -21.44 3.99
CA ALA A 89 -20.69 -22.35 2.90
C ALA A 89 -20.49 -23.79 3.39
N LYS A 90 -21.46 -24.67 3.13
CA LYS A 90 -21.30 -26.12 3.30
C LYS A 90 -20.36 -26.67 2.24
N ASN A 91 -19.06 -26.74 2.56
CA ASN A 91 -18.04 -27.55 1.87
C ASN A 91 -18.01 -27.41 0.32
N PRO A 92 -17.82 -26.19 -0.22
CA PRO A 92 -17.91 -25.92 -1.67
C PRO A 92 -16.86 -26.65 -2.52
N LEU A 93 -15.75 -27.09 -1.91
CA LEU A 93 -14.64 -27.79 -2.57
C LEU A 93 -14.59 -29.28 -2.19
N SER A 94 -15.65 -29.82 -1.55
CA SER A 94 -15.69 -31.21 -1.04
C SER A 94 -14.44 -31.65 -0.26
N ILE A 95 -13.72 -30.70 0.36
CA ILE A 95 -12.41 -30.91 1.02
C ILE A 95 -12.58 -31.76 2.28
N LYS A 96 -13.72 -31.64 2.97
CA LYS A 96 -14.06 -32.62 4.00
C LYS A 96 -14.57 -33.89 3.33
N ARG A 97 -13.82 -34.98 3.49
CA ARG A 97 -14.16 -36.35 3.08
C ARG A 97 -15.60 -36.66 3.50
N THR A 98 -16.49 -36.82 2.54
CA THR A 98 -17.80 -37.43 2.80
C THR A 98 -17.59 -38.90 3.19
N ARG A 99 -18.57 -39.52 3.86
CA ARG A 99 -18.50 -40.94 4.26
C ARG A 99 -18.52 -41.92 3.07
N ASP A 100 -18.48 -41.39 1.84
CA ASP A 100 -18.51 -42.17 0.62
C ASP A 100 -17.20 -42.93 0.41
N ALA A 101 -17.30 -44.15 -0.11
CA ALA A 101 -16.16 -45.03 -0.35
C ALA A 101 -15.24 -44.53 -1.48
N SER A 102 -15.71 -43.58 -2.31
CA SER A 102 -15.03 -43.11 -3.52
C SER A 102 -15.16 -41.60 -3.68
N LEU A 103 -14.11 -40.97 -4.22
CA LEU A 103 -14.11 -39.56 -4.64
C LEU A 103 -14.62 -39.39 -6.08
N TYR A 104 -14.90 -40.49 -6.79
CA TYR A 104 -15.48 -40.46 -8.12
C TYR A 104 -16.98 -40.24 -8.04
N HIS A 105 -17.48 -39.32 -8.86
CA HIS A 105 -18.92 -39.14 -9.07
C HIS A 105 -19.40 -40.10 -10.15
N GLU A 106 -20.45 -40.89 -9.87
CA GLU A 106 -21.13 -41.66 -10.91
C GLU A 106 -21.79 -40.68 -11.89
N ARG A 107 -21.31 -40.68 -13.13
CA ARG A 107 -21.93 -39.97 -14.24
C ARG A 107 -22.86 -40.91 -14.98
N ASN A 108 -24.13 -40.93 -14.60
CA ASN A 108 -25.20 -41.59 -15.37
C ASN A 108 -25.61 -40.69 -16.55
N HIS A 109 -24.66 -40.45 -17.46
CA HIS A 109 -24.86 -39.64 -18.64
C HIS A 109 -25.07 -40.56 -19.86
N THR A 110 -26.12 -40.31 -20.64
CA THR A 110 -26.34 -41.01 -21.91
C THR A 110 -25.56 -40.28 -23.00
N TYR A 111 -24.48 -40.92 -23.47
CA TYR A 111 -23.60 -40.34 -24.49
C TYR A 111 -24.36 -40.00 -25.76
N THR A 112 -24.21 -38.76 -26.22
CA THR A 112 -24.70 -38.32 -27.54
C THR A 112 -23.53 -38.18 -28.51
N LYS A 113 -23.85 -37.94 -29.78
CA LYS A 113 -22.86 -37.84 -30.85
C LYS A 113 -21.90 -36.66 -30.59
N GLU A 114 -22.42 -35.58 -30.01
CA GLU A 114 -21.67 -34.36 -29.70
C GLU A 114 -20.56 -34.61 -28.66
N ASP A 115 -20.75 -35.54 -27.72
CA ASP A 115 -19.73 -35.92 -26.72
C ASP A 115 -18.54 -36.67 -27.34
N LEU A 116 -18.75 -37.31 -28.49
CA LEU A 116 -17.70 -38.02 -29.23
C LEU A 116 -16.87 -37.07 -30.10
N GLU A 117 -17.40 -35.89 -30.41
CA GLU A 117 -16.69 -34.83 -31.14
C GLU A 117 -15.84 -33.96 -30.18
N HIS A 118 -16.22 -33.88 -28.91
CA HIS A 118 -15.49 -33.17 -27.86
C HIS A 118 -15.25 -34.07 -26.64
N THR A 119 -14.15 -34.83 -26.70
CA THR A 119 -13.82 -35.90 -25.74
C THR A 119 -13.07 -35.43 -24.48
N TRP A 120 -12.82 -34.13 -24.34
CA TRP A 120 -12.08 -33.50 -23.23
C TRP A 120 -12.97 -32.52 -22.45
#